data_AF-A0A0Q5M3F1-F1
#
_entry.id   AF-A0A0Q5M3F1-F1
#
_cell.length_a   1.000
_cell.length_b   1.000
_cell.length_c   1.000
_cell.angle_alpha   90.00
_cell.angle_beta   90.00
_cell.angle_gamma   90.00
#
_symmetry.space_group_name_H-M   'P 1'
#
loop_
_entity.id
_entity.type
_entity.pdbx_description
1 polymer ?
#
loop_
_entity_poly.entity_id
_entity_poly.type
_entity_poly.pdbx_seq_one_letter_code
_entity_poly.pdbx_strand_id
1 'polypeptide(L)' 'MFANLTGWHLLILFAVVLLLFGASRLPALSRSIGQSMRIFRTETRDLGNGASSEEPTDPPRP' A
#
# COMPACT_ATOMS: atom_id res chain seq x y z
N MET A 1 -5.79 -11.80 -25.62
CA MET A 1 -7.25 -11.60 -25.46
C MET A 1 -7.62 -10.95 -24.11
N PHE A 2 -6.71 -10.17 -23.48
CA PHE A 2 -6.91 -9.58 -22.13
C PHE A 2 -7.06 -8.05 -22.14
N ALA A 3 -7.01 -7.41 -23.31
CA ALA A 3 -7.01 -5.94 -23.44
C ALA A 3 -8.39 -5.28 -23.18
N ASN A 4 -9.43 -6.07 -22.90
CA ASN A 4 -10.76 -5.57 -22.54
C ASN A 4 -10.96 -5.38 -21.03
N LEU A 5 -9.94 -5.64 -20.19
CA LEU A 5 -9.88 -5.14 -18.82
C LEU A 5 -9.43 -3.67 -18.80
N THR A 6 -9.96 -2.91 -19.76
CA THR A 6 -9.88 -1.45 -19.81
C THR A 6 -10.31 -0.93 -18.46
N GLY A 7 -9.47 -0.11 -17.81
CA GLY A 7 -9.65 0.35 -16.42
C GLY A 7 -11.01 0.95 -16.08
N TRP A 8 -11.87 1.17 -17.07
CA TRP A 8 -13.29 1.46 -16.89
C TRP A 8 -14.04 0.42 -16.05
N HIS A 9 -13.77 -0.88 -16.24
CA HIS A 9 -14.40 -1.92 -15.43
C HIS A 9 -13.98 -1.82 -13.95
N LEU A 10 -12.72 -1.46 -13.69
CA LEU A 10 -12.21 -1.26 -12.34
C LEU A 10 -12.89 -0.06 -11.67
N LEU A 11 -13.12 1.03 -12.40
CA LEU A 11 -13.87 2.19 -11.92
C LEU A 11 -15.33 1.83 -11.56
N ILE A 12 -16.00 1.07 -12.42
CA ILE A 12 -17.38 0.60 -12.16
C ILE A 12 -17.41 -0.31 -10.93
N LEU A 13 -16.48 -1.26 -10.84
CA LEU A 13 -16.38 -2.14 -9.68
C LEU A 13 -16.13 -1.34 -8.40
N PHE A 14 -15.24 -0.35 -8.44
CA PHE A 14 -14.97 0.54 -7.32
C PHE A 14 -16.21 1.34 -6.92
N ALA A 15 -16.96 1.86 -7.89
CA ALA A 15 -18.23 2.55 -7.65
C ALA A 15 -19.27 1.64 -6.98
N VAL A 16 -19.40 0.38 -7.42
CA VAL A 16 -20.31 -0.60 -6.79
C VAL A 16 -19.88 -0.89 -5.35
N VAL A 17 -18.59 -1.13 -5.10
CA VAL A 17 -18.09 -1.38 -3.74
C VAL A 17 -18.29 -0.15 -2.85
N LEU A 18 -18.07 1.07 -3.36
CA LEU A 18 -18.35 2.31 -2.63
C LEU A 18 -19.85 2.48 -2.30
N LEU A 19 -20.74 2.03 -3.18
CA LEU A 19 -22.18 2.08 -2.93
C LEU A 19 -22.61 1.09 -1.84
N LEU A 20 -22.06 -0.13 -1.85
CA LEU A 20 -22.38 -1.17 -0.87
C LEU A 20 -21.75 -0.90 0.51
N PHE A 21 -20.48 -0.53 0.54
CA PHE A 21 -19.73 -0.33 1.78
C PHE A 21 -19.80 1.12 2.29
N GLY A 22 -20.11 2.07 1.43
CA GLY A 22 -20.06 3.50 1.71
C GLY A 22 -18.65 4.09 1.53
N ALA A 23 -18.58 5.35 1.09
CA ALA A 23 -17.32 6.06 0.82
C ALA A 23 -16.38 6.18 2.03
N SER A 24 -16.90 6.02 3.25
CA SER A 24 -16.11 6.12 4.49
C SER A 24 -15.49 4.78 4.94
N ARG A 25 -16.03 3.63 4.52
CA ARG A 25 -15.56 2.32 5.04
C ARG A 25 -14.35 1.77 4.31
N LEU A 26 -14.25 1.94 2.99
CA LEU A 26 -13.03 1.61 2.24
C LEU A 26 -11.78 2.33 2.76
N PRO A 27 -11.77 3.66 2.98
CA PRO A 27 -10.58 4.35 3.50
C PRO A 27 -10.28 4.03 4.97
N ALA A 28 -11.30 3.68 5.76
CA ALA A 28 -11.10 3.25 7.14
C ALA A 28 -10.39 1.88 7.19
N LEU A 29 -10.86 0.92 6.37
CA LEU A 29 -10.25 -0.42 6.26
C LEU A 29 -8.84 -0.36 5.65
N SER A 30 -8.62 0.49 4.64
CA SER A 30 -7.28 0.63 4.06
C SER A 30 -6.28 1.24 5.03
N ARG A 31 -6.71 2.19 5.88
CA ARG A 31 -5.87 2.76 6.94
C ARG A 31 -5.46 1.71 7.97
N SER A 32 -6.40 0.90 8.47
CA SER A 32 -6.08 -0.13 9.47
C SER A 32 -5.17 -1.23 8.90
N ILE A 33 -5.44 -1.69 7.67
CA ILE A 33 -4.58 -2.67 6.97
C ILE A 33 -3.20 -2.09 6.68
N GLY A 34 -3.14 -0.82 6.25
CA GLY A 34 -1.88 -0.12 5.97
C GLY A 34 -1.01 0.06 7.21
N GLN A 35 -1.63 0.32 8.37
CA GLN A 35 -0.92 0.38 9.65
C GLN A 35 -0.34 -0.99 10.04
N SER A 36 -1.14 -2.07 9.95
CA SER A 36 -0.66 -3.42 10.22
C SER A 36 0.47 -3.85 9.28
N MET A 37 0.36 -3.52 7.99
CA MET A 37 1.39 -3.85 7.00
C MET A 37 2.67 -3.02 7.18
N ARG A 38 2.57 -1.78 7.67
CA ARG A 38 3.73 -0.97 8.03
C ARG A 38 4.48 -1.56 9.22
N ILE A 39 3.77 -1.95 10.27
CA ILE A 39 4.37 -2.58 11.45
C ILE A 39 5.04 -3.89 11.03
N PHE A 40 4.32 -4.76 10.32
CA PHE A 40 4.87 -6.02 9.82
C PHE A 40 6.11 -5.80 8.94
N ARG A 41 6.10 -4.81 8.05
CA ARG A 41 7.24 -4.48 7.21
C ARG A 41 8.41 -3.93 8.01
N THR A 42 8.18 -3.09 9.02
CA THR A 42 9.26 -2.58 9.89
C THR A 42 9.92 -3.73 10.65
N GLU A 43 9.14 -4.54 11.36
CA GLU A 43 9.64 -5.70 12.11
C GLU A 43 10.35 -6.70 11.18
N THR A 44 9.75 -7.03 10.03
CA THR A 44 10.38 -7.94 9.05
C THR A 44 11.64 -7.34 8.43
N ARG A 45 11.70 -6.01 8.26
CA ARG A 45 12.90 -5.35 7.76
C ARG A 45 14.00 -5.37 8.82
N ASP A 46 13.71 -5.15 10.09
CA ASP A 46 14.70 -5.28 11.17
C ASP A 46 15.22 -6.73 11.29
N LEU A 47 14.38 -7.73 11.02
CA LEU A 47 14.80 -9.13 10.92
C LEU A 47 15.59 -9.46 9.63
N GLY A 48 15.30 -8.77 8.53
CA GLY A 48 15.94 -8.96 7.22
C GLY A 48 17.17 -8.07 6.97
N ASN A 49 17.38 -7.01 7.76
CA ASN A 49 18.43 -6.01 7.57
C ASN A 49 19.84 -6.48 7.97
N GLY A 50 20.04 -7.78 8.15
CA GLY A 50 21.36 -8.40 8.03
C GLY A 50 21.87 -8.47 6.57
N ALA A 51 21.01 -8.26 5.57
CA ALA A 51 21.40 -8.22 4.17
C ALA A 51 20.55 -7.22 3.37
N SER A 52 21.20 -6.19 2.80
CA SER A 52 20.67 -5.22 1.84
C SER A 52 19.85 -4.04 2.40
N SER A 53 20.54 -2.97 2.81
CA SER A 53 20.66 -1.75 1.98
C SER A 53 21.32 -0.61 2.77
N GLU A 54 22.47 -0.19 2.25
CA GLU A 54 23.17 1.09 2.45
C GLU A 54 22.18 2.27 2.52
N GLU A 55 22.24 3.04 3.62
CA GLU A 55 22.98 4.31 3.75
C GLU A 55 22.09 5.53 3.40
N PRO A 56 21.61 6.28 4.41
CA PRO A 56 21.09 7.62 4.19
C PRO A 56 22.22 8.46 3.63
N THR A 57 21.97 9.06 2.48
CA THR A 57 22.80 10.11 1.88
C THR A 57 22.83 11.30 2.86
N ASP A 58 23.75 11.29 3.83
CA ASP A 58 24.11 12.48 4.61
C ASP A 58 25.28 13.14 3.87
N PRO A 59 25.11 14.32 3.25
CA PRO A 59 26.22 15.02 2.62
C PRO A 59 27.28 15.35 3.69
N PRO A 60 28.58 15.20 3.38
CA PRO A 60 29.64 15.42 4.35
C PRO A 60 29.62 16.88 4.79
N ARG A 61 29.27 17.13 6.05
CA ARG A 61 29.50 18.44 6.68
C ARG A 61 30.98 18.52 7.11
N PRO A 62 31.69 19.60 6.75
CA PRO A 62 33.13 19.77 6.98
C PRO A 62 33.49 19.88 8.47
#